data_AF-A0A9P5TVC3-F1
#
_entry.id   AF-A0A9P5TVC3-F1
#
_cell.length_a   1.000
_cell.length_b   1.000
_cell.length_c   1.000
_cell.angle_alpha   90.00
_cell.angle_beta   90.00
_cell.angle_gamma   90.00
#
_symmetry.space_group_name_H-M   'P 1'
#
loop_
_entity.id
_entity.type
_entity.pdbx_description
1 polymer ?
#
loop_
_entity_poly.entity_id
_entity_poly.type
_entity_poly.pdbx_seq_one_letter_code
_entity_poly.pdbx_strand_id
1 'polypeptide(L)'
;MDSVRAYYLPADSTSDIDASHPVSVQQLNALGWKLSHVGDSHDEIEQGGRKLAQELGFPVTQKGCIIPFSFNPEKNAAMMDPEMVALLMKAVERLGLRE
;
A
#
# COMPACT_ATOMS: atom_id res chain seq x y z
N MET A 1 -6.04 15.64 -6.38
CA MET A 1 -5.34 14.44 -6.89
C MET A 1 -4.04 14.34 -6.13
N ASP A 2 -4.01 13.48 -5.12
CA ASP A 2 -2.82 13.34 -4.28
C ASP A 2 -1.82 12.44 -5.01
N SER A 3 -0.75 13.06 -5.52
CA SER A 3 0.36 12.34 -6.14
C SER A 3 1.13 11.59 -5.06
N VAL A 4 1.27 10.28 -5.20
CA VAL A 4 2.22 9.50 -4.41
C VAL A 4 3.61 10.08 -4.64
N ARG A 5 4.32 10.39 -3.55
CA ARG A 5 5.71 10.85 -3.58
C ARG A 5 6.54 9.94 -2.68
N ALA A 6 7.66 9.48 -3.20
CA ALA A 6 8.62 8.64 -2.49
C ALA A 6 9.97 9.36 -2.47
N TYR A 7 10.73 9.18 -1.39
CA TYR A 7 12.02 9.83 -1.18
C TYR A 7 13.01 8.83 -0.60
N TYR A 8 14.30 9.11 -0.76
CA TYR A 8 15.35 8.38 -0.05
C TYR A 8 15.37 8.81 1.41
N LEU A 9 15.37 7.85 2.33
CA LEU A 9 15.61 8.12 3.74
C LEU A 9 17.13 8.18 3.97
N PRO A 10 17.68 9.26 4.54
CA PRO A 10 19.07 9.31 4.94
C PRO A 10 19.36 8.23 6.00
N ALA A 11 20.55 7.62 5.94
CA ALA A 11 20.95 6.59 6.90
C ALA A 11 21.19 7.17 8.31
N ASP A 12 21.47 8.47 8.38
CA ASP A 12 21.62 9.24 9.60
C ASP A 12 20.31 9.99 9.91
N SER A 13 19.71 9.69 11.06
CA SER A 13 18.43 10.27 11.50
C SER A 13 18.46 11.79 11.73
N THR A 14 19.60 12.43 11.51
CA THR A 14 19.84 13.87 11.67
C THR A 14 19.73 14.66 10.38
N SER A 15 19.74 13.99 9.23
CA SER A 15 19.69 14.64 7.93
C SER A 15 18.25 14.76 7.44
N ASP A 16 17.89 15.93 6.92
CA ASP A 16 16.59 16.16 6.32
C ASP A 16 16.40 15.28 5.07
N ILE A 17 15.14 14.88 4.83
CA ILE A 17 14.77 14.17 3.59
C ILE A 17 15.12 15.06 2.40
N ASP A 18 15.87 14.53 1.44
CA ASP A 18 16.18 15.24 0.21
C ASP A 18 14.94 15.30 -0.70
N ALA A 19 14.10 16.31 -0.45
CA ALA A 19 12.90 16.57 -1.23
C ALA A 19 13.19 17.04 -2.67
N SER A 20 14.45 17.38 -2.99
CA SER A 20 14.85 17.84 -4.33
C SER A 20 15.07 16.67 -5.31
N HIS A 21 15.26 15.46 -4.80
CA HIS A 21 15.43 14.25 -5.61
C HIS A 21 14.39 13.17 -5.24
N PRO A 22 13.11 13.37 -5.61
CA PRO A 22 12.08 12.36 -5.40
C PRO A 22 12.37 11.09 -6.21
N VAL A 23 12.01 9.94 -5.64
CA VAL A 23 12.08 8.65 -6.33
C VAL A 23 11.00 8.60 -7.39
N SER A 24 11.41 8.34 -8.63
CA SER A 24 10.48 8.19 -9.76
C SER A 24 9.74 6.85 -9.70
N VAL A 25 8.56 6.81 -10.34
CA VAL A 25 7.79 5.56 -10.52
C VAL A 25 8.62 4.50 -11.25
N GLN A 26 9.48 4.89 -12.18
CA GLN A 26 10.37 3.96 -12.90
C GLN A 26 11.38 3.29 -11.98
N GLN A 27 11.95 4.03 -11.02
CA GLN A 27 12.85 3.46 -10.01
C GLN A 27 12.10 2.50 -9.08
N LEU A 28 10.87 2.83 -8.67
CA LEU A 28 10.04 1.90 -7.89
C LEU A 28 9.73 0.63 -8.68
N ASN A 29 9.37 0.76 -9.97
CA ASN A 29 9.13 -0.39 -10.85
C ASN A 29 10.37 -1.26 -11.02
N ALA A 30 11.56 -0.65 -11.13
CA ALA A 30 12.83 -1.38 -11.21
C ALA A 30 13.14 -2.17 -9.92
N LEU A 31 12.61 -1.73 -8.76
CA LEU A 31 12.68 -2.44 -7.49
C LEU A 31 11.60 -3.52 -7.33
N GLY A 32 10.78 -3.76 -8.37
CA GLY A 32 9.71 -4.76 -8.35
C GLY A 32 8.40 -4.26 -7.75
N TRP A 33 8.29 -2.97 -7.42
CA TRP A 33 7.02 -2.38 -7.01
C TRP A 33 6.12 -2.20 -8.23
N LYS A 34 4.80 -2.28 -8.03
CA LYS A 34 3.83 -1.97 -9.07
C LYS A 34 2.76 -1.06 -8.51
N LEU A 35 2.68 0.15 -9.07
CA LEU A 35 1.73 1.16 -8.64
C LEU A 35 0.62 1.30 -9.67
N SER A 36 -0.63 1.25 -9.20
CA SER A 36 -1.82 1.49 -10.00
C SER A 36 -2.69 2.53 -9.31
N HIS A 37 -3.19 3.49 -10.09
CA HIS A 37 -4.22 4.40 -9.60
C HIS A 37 -5.54 3.65 -9.56
N VAL A 38 -6.22 3.74 -8.42
CA VAL A 38 -7.54 3.14 -8.21
C VAL A 38 -8.45 4.25 -7.68
N GLY A 39 -9.73 4.20 -8.01
CA GLY A 39 -10.70 5.16 -7.49
C GLY A 39 -10.90 5.03 -5.98
N ASP A 40 -11.75 5.89 -5.42
CA ASP A 40 -11.97 5.96 -3.98
C ASP A 40 -13.14 5.08 -3.50
N SER A 41 -13.96 4.58 -4.43
CA SER A 41 -15.09 3.71 -4.06
C SER A 41 -14.64 2.28 -3.76
N HIS A 42 -15.40 1.59 -2.90
CA HIS A 42 -15.09 0.22 -2.51
C HIS A 42 -15.01 -0.72 -3.73
N ASP A 43 -15.94 -0.60 -4.67
CA ASP A 43 -15.99 -1.43 -5.88
C ASP A 43 -14.78 -1.18 -6.80
N GLU A 44 -14.38 0.08 -6.97
CA GLU A 44 -13.19 0.42 -7.77
C GLU A 44 -11.92 -0.15 -7.14
N ILE A 45 -11.79 -0.03 -5.81
CA ILE A 45 -10.65 -0.54 -5.05
C ILE A 45 -10.57 -2.06 -5.15
N GLU A 46 -11.71 -2.76 -5.03
CA GLU A 46 -11.79 -4.20 -5.14
C GLU A 46 -11.40 -4.65 -6.55
N GLN A 47 -12.01 -4.07 -7.58
CA GLN A 47 -11.72 -4.39 -8.97
C GLN A 47 -10.25 -4.09 -9.35
N GLY A 48 -9.75 -2.91 -8.96
CA GLY A 48 -8.38 -2.49 -9.23
C GLY A 48 -7.35 -3.35 -8.50
N GLY A 49 -7.61 -3.69 -7.23
CA GLY A 49 -6.77 -4.58 -6.45
C GLY A 49 -6.73 -6.00 -7.02
N ARG A 50 -7.87 -6.55 -7.46
CA ARG A 50 -7.92 -7.86 -8.13
C ARG A 50 -7.13 -7.85 -9.43
N LYS A 51 -7.29 -6.80 -10.25
CA LYS A 51 -6.53 -6.65 -11.49
C LYS A 51 -5.02 -6.60 -11.21
N LEU A 52 -4.60 -5.81 -10.22
CA LEU A 52 -3.19 -5.71 -9.84
C LEU A 52 -2.62 -7.05 -9.36
N ALA A 53 -3.37 -7.79 -8.53
CA ALA A 53 -2.97 -9.10 -8.05
C ALA A 53 -2.83 -10.13 -9.19
N GLN A 54 -3.74 -10.13 -10.17
CA GLN A 54 -3.64 -10.97 -11.37
C GLN A 54 -2.39 -10.64 -12.19
N GLU A 55 -2.11 -9.35 -12.39
CA GLU A 55 -0.93 -8.90 -13.13
C GLU A 55 0.39 -9.26 -12.43
N LEU A 56 0.37 -9.39 -11.11
CA LEU A 56 1.50 -9.85 -10.29
C LEU A 56 1.56 -11.39 -10.19
N GLY A 57 0.67 -12.12 -10.87
CA GLY A 57 0.64 -13.58 -10.88
C GLY A 57 0.00 -14.22 -9.66
N PHE A 58 -0.65 -13.44 -8.78
CA PHE A 58 -1.39 -13.99 -7.65
C PHE A 58 -2.73 -14.56 -8.13
N PRO A 59 -3.07 -15.80 -7.76
CA PRO A 59 -4.34 -16.42 -8.14
C PRO A 59 -5.48 -15.77 -7.34
N VAL A 60 -6.11 -14.78 -7.96
CA VAL A 60 -7.31 -14.14 -7.43
C VAL A 60 -8.52 -15.04 -7.69
N THR A 61 -8.60 -16.16 -6.97
CA THR A 61 -9.80 -17.00 -6.97
C THR A 61 -10.93 -16.31 -6.21
N GLN A 62 -12.17 -16.76 -6.37
CA GLN A 62 -13.31 -16.25 -5.57
C GLN A 62 -13.12 -16.40 -4.05
N LYS A 63 -12.15 -17.21 -3.60
CA LYS A 63 -11.80 -17.39 -2.18
C LYS A 63 -10.79 -16.36 -1.65
N GLY A 64 -10.13 -15.60 -2.52
CA GLY A 64 -9.18 -14.55 -2.14
C GLY A 64 -9.90 -13.20 -1.97
N CYS A 65 -9.68 -12.52 -0.84
CA CYS A 65 -10.15 -11.17 -0.60
C CYS A 65 -9.02 -10.16 -0.83
N ILE A 66 -9.37 -8.99 -1.38
CA ILE A 66 -8.50 -7.81 -1.39
C ILE A 66 -8.83 -7.04 -0.12
N ILE A 67 -7.81 -6.74 0.69
CA ILE A 67 -8.00 -5.98 1.92
C ILE A 67 -7.33 -4.61 1.73
N PRO A 68 -8.11 -3.52 1.58
CA PRO A 68 -7.55 -2.21 1.29
C PRO A 68 -6.94 -1.58 2.54
N PHE A 69 -5.62 -1.65 2.69
CA PHE A 69 -4.92 -1.13 3.85
C PHE A 69 -4.35 0.28 3.62
N SER A 70 -4.48 1.12 4.64
CA SER A 70 -3.90 2.45 4.73
C SER A 70 -3.03 2.55 5.98
N PHE A 71 -1.89 3.23 5.90
CA PHE A 71 -1.10 3.55 7.10
C PHE A 71 -1.78 4.58 8.01
N ASN A 72 -2.79 5.30 7.50
CA ASN A 72 -3.69 6.09 8.34
C ASN A 72 -4.77 5.17 8.96
N PRO A 73 -4.80 5.00 10.30
CA PRO A 73 -5.74 4.11 11.00
C PRO A 73 -7.21 4.52 10.84
N GLU A 74 -7.49 5.82 10.74
CA GLU A 74 -8.86 6.35 10.60
C GLU A 74 -9.48 5.92 9.27
N LYS A 75 -8.67 5.86 8.20
CA LYS A 75 -9.11 5.35 6.90
C LYS A 75 -9.39 3.84 6.95
N ASN A 76 -8.59 3.07 7.69
CA ASN A 76 -8.85 1.64 7.85
C ASN A 76 -10.18 1.40 8.59
N ALA A 77 -10.47 2.16 9.64
CA ALA A 77 -11.71 2.04 10.40
C ALA A 77 -12.96 2.37 9.57
N ALA A 78 -12.84 3.23 8.56
CA ALA A 78 -13.93 3.56 7.64
C ALA A 78 -14.12 2.52 6.51
N MET A 79 -13.09 1.73 6.19
CA MET A 79 -13.06 0.83 5.02
C MET A 79 -13.16 -0.65 5.39
N MET A 80 -13.00 -1.01 6.66
CA MET A 80 -12.96 -2.40 7.12
C MET A 80 -13.83 -2.64 8.35
N ASP A 81 -14.30 -3.88 8.46
CA ASP A 81 -14.86 -4.41 9.70
C ASP A 81 -13.80 -4.40 10.83
N PRO A 82 -14.16 -4.05 12.08
CA PRO A 82 -13.23 -4.04 13.21
C PRO A 82 -12.44 -5.33 13.42
N GLU A 83 -13.02 -6.51 13.15
CA GLU A 83 -12.31 -7.79 13.27
C GLU A 83 -11.21 -7.95 12.19
N MET A 84 -11.47 -7.44 10.98
CA MET A 84 -10.48 -7.46 9.89
C MET A 84 -9.32 -6.51 10.19
N VAL A 85 -9.59 -5.35 10.78
CA VAL A 85 -8.55 -4.42 11.25
C VAL A 85 -7.66 -5.09 12.30
N ALA A 86 -8.25 -5.79 13.28
CA ALA A 86 -7.50 -6.50 14.31
C ALA A 86 -6.61 -7.62 13.74
N LEU A 87 -7.13 -8.39 12.77
CA LEU A 87 -6.36 -9.41 12.05
C LEU A 87 -5.18 -8.81 11.28
N LEU A 88 -5.38 -7.67 10.63
CA LEU A 88 -4.35 -7.00 9.85
C LEU A 88 -3.27 -6.39 10.73
N MET A 89 -3.64 -5.73 11.83
CA MET A 89 -2.68 -5.20 12.80
C MET A 89 -1.79 -6.31 13.37
N LYS A 90 -2.37 -7.48 13.64
CA LYS A 90 -1.63 -8.66 14.09
C LYS A 90 -0.68 -9.21 13.01
N ALA A 91 -1.03 -9.11 11.73
CA ALA A 91 -0.17 -9.48 10.62
C ALA A 91 0.99 -8.48 10.45
N VAL A 92 0.71 -7.17 10.53
CA VAL A 92 1.71 -6.09 10.51
C VAL A 92 2.74 -6.28 11.64
N GLU A 93 2.29 -6.56 12.86
CA GLU A 93 3.18 -6.86 13.98
C GLU A 93 4.07 -8.07 13.73
N ARG A 94 3.53 -9.15 13.14
CA ARG A 94 4.30 -10.36 12.82
C ARG A 94 5.33 -10.15 11.73
N LEU A 95 5.09 -9.21 10.81
CA LEU A 95 6.00 -8.89 9.72
C LEU A 95 7.10 -7.91 10.13
N GLY A 96 7.11 -7.43 11.38
CA GLY A 96 8.11 -6.48 11.85
C GLY A 96 8.02 -5.10 11.17
N LEU A 97 6.89 -4.83 10.50
CA LEU A 97 6.58 -3.54 9.88
C LEU A 97 6.10 -2.57 10.98
N ARG A 98 6.99 -2.26 11.92
CA ARG A 98 6.80 -1.14 12.86
C ARG A 98 7.69 0.00 12.40
N GLU A 99 7.12 1.21 12.36
CA GLU A 99 7.90 2.46 12.39
C GLU A 99 8.59 2.61 13.76
#